data_AF-G8YQQ1-F1
#
_entry.id   AF-G8YQQ1-F1
#
_cell.length_a   1.000
_cell.length_b   1.000
_cell.length_c   1.000
_cell.angle_alpha   90.00
_cell.angle_beta   90.00
_cell.angle_gamma   90.00
#
_symmetry.space_group_name_H-M   'P 1'
#
loop_
_entity.id
_entity.type
_entity.pdbx_description
1 polymer ?
#
loop_
_entity_poly.entity_id
_entity_poly.type
_entity_poly.pdbx_seq_one_letter_code
_entity_poly.pdbx_strand_id
1 'polypeptide(L)'
;MSKRSLKLGRKSGVLPRVRPVFKRYPIRHKTAEEKAEESKIEQGFAEGIPLPQKKGFTFHRQPIEKPVLTVEERIKRNIDERRPQNIDESKLSQDEIWQLKRDDIRREHLREAYLKEAERLHKIEELKRKQQEREKKASSVVKQHTEESGSLTLPTIDSYLKGPIMRQRTPEEQQLVEEQRVLNRRAQELEIQERKMNELLQLYHAAANFITTEEELEQAIKEAFEVNVSKFESKQMVIENKLSGYFNAFSNMNTNESIVTDEMFGEINGQPGLNKIKSTLDGDVEKLRREAQLSINQRSA
;
A
#
# COMPACT_ATOMS: atom_id res chain seq x y z
N MET A 1 26.96 4.06 -15.73
CA MET A 1 27.03 3.23 -14.49
C MET A 1 25.62 2.99 -13.96
N SER A 2 25.17 1.75 -13.87
CA SER A 2 23.76 1.45 -13.53
C SER A 2 23.50 1.53 -12.01
N LYS A 3 22.39 2.17 -11.61
CA LYS A 3 21.91 2.27 -10.21
C LYS A 3 21.84 0.93 -9.47
N ARG A 4 21.70 -0.19 -10.21
CA ARG A 4 21.64 -1.55 -9.65
C ARG A 4 22.97 -2.11 -9.15
N SER A 5 24.12 -1.62 -9.65
CA SER A 5 25.43 -2.12 -9.21
C SER A 5 25.81 -1.66 -7.80
N LEU A 6 25.21 -0.58 -7.29
CA LEU A 6 25.44 -0.09 -5.92
C LEU A 6 25.08 -1.14 -4.85
N LYS A 7 24.00 -1.91 -5.07
CA LYS A 7 23.59 -2.99 -4.15
C LYS A 7 24.62 -4.13 -4.08
N LEU A 8 25.43 -4.30 -5.11
CA LEU A 8 26.42 -5.36 -5.24
C LEU A 8 27.86 -4.85 -5.01
N GLY A 9 28.01 -3.72 -4.32
CA GLY A 9 29.33 -3.14 -4.02
C GLY A 9 30.02 -2.56 -5.25
N ARG A 10 29.25 -1.98 -6.19
CA ARG A 10 29.72 -1.38 -7.46
C ARG A 10 30.42 -2.35 -8.42
N LYS A 11 30.26 -3.67 -8.22
CA LYS A 11 30.80 -4.70 -9.13
C LYS A 11 29.88 -4.85 -10.36
N SER A 12 30.46 -4.88 -11.55
CA SER A 12 29.77 -5.20 -12.80
C SER A 12 29.76 -6.72 -13.02
N GLY A 13 28.61 -7.28 -13.37
CA GLY A 13 28.42 -8.73 -13.56
C GLY A 13 27.99 -9.48 -12.29
N VAL A 14 27.40 -10.65 -12.48
CA VAL A 14 26.94 -11.54 -11.39
C VAL A 14 27.70 -12.86 -11.52
N LEU A 15 28.47 -13.22 -10.49
CA LEU A 15 29.09 -14.53 -10.40
C LEU A 15 28.02 -15.60 -10.09
N PRO A 16 28.19 -16.84 -10.58
CA PRO A 16 27.32 -17.94 -10.18
C PRO A 16 27.39 -18.14 -8.67
N ARG A 17 26.28 -18.61 -8.09
CA ARG A 17 26.24 -18.90 -6.65
C ARG A 17 27.25 -19.99 -6.30
N VAL A 18 28.03 -19.73 -5.25
CA VAL A 18 29.00 -20.70 -4.72
C VAL A 18 28.25 -21.97 -4.31
N ARG A 19 28.70 -23.12 -4.80
CA ARG A 19 28.11 -24.42 -4.45
C ARG A 19 28.68 -24.86 -3.10
N PRO A 20 27.84 -25.06 -2.06
CA PRO A 20 28.34 -25.52 -0.77
C PRO A 20 28.88 -26.95 -0.89
N VAL A 21 29.95 -27.23 -0.15
CA VAL A 21 30.58 -28.56 -0.08
C VAL A 21 29.60 -29.56 0.56
N PHE A 22 28.90 -29.14 1.61
CA PHE A 22 27.91 -29.94 2.33
C PHE A 22 26.49 -29.54 1.92
N LYS A 23 25.86 -30.33 1.02
CA LYS A 23 24.53 -29.99 0.42
C LYS A 23 23.31 -30.62 1.09
N ARG A 24 23.40 -31.91 1.44
CA ARG A 24 22.22 -32.74 1.77
C ARG A 24 21.96 -32.83 3.27
N TYR A 25 23.00 -33.20 4.02
CA TYR A 25 22.93 -33.45 5.46
C TYR A 25 23.75 -32.41 6.22
N PRO A 26 23.23 -31.90 7.35
CA PRO A 26 24.01 -31.08 8.28
C PRO A 26 25.14 -31.90 8.90
N ILE A 27 26.20 -31.20 9.30
CA ILE A 27 27.43 -31.81 9.85
C ILE A 27 27.35 -31.92 11.37
N ARG A 28 26.68 -30.95 12.01
CA ARG A 28 26.50 -30.86 13.45
C ARG A 28 25.02 -30.91 13.81
N HIS A 29 24.76 -31.29 15.05
CA HIS A 29 23.45 -31.14 15.66
C HIS A 29 23.13 -29.67 15.92
N LYS A 30 21.84 -29.33 15.85
CA LYS A 30 21.36 -28.01 16.23
C LYS A 30 21.66 -27.74 17.71
N THR A 31 22.08 -26.51 18.00
CA THR A 31 22.34 -26.06 19.38
C THR A 31 21.03 -25.95 20.16
N ALA A 32 21.09 -25.99 21.49
CA ALA A 32 19.88 -25.84 22.33
C ALA A 32 19.15 -24.51 22.06
N GLU A 33 19.89 -23.44 21.82
CA GLU A 33 19.33 -22.12 21.45
C GLU A 33 18.60 -22.17 20.11
N GLU A 34 19.20 -22.79 19.09
CA GLU A 34 18.58 -22.94 17.75
C GLU A 34 17.28 -23.76 17.84
N LYS A 35 17.26 -24.82 18.66
CA LYS A 35 16.05 -25.61 18.90
C LYS A 35 14.96 -24.80 19.61
N ALA A 36 15.35 -23.95 20.56
CA ALA A 36 14.42 -23.08 21.28
C ALA A 36 13.89 -21.93 20.42
N GLU A 37 14.67 -21.45 19.44
CA GLU A 37 14.19 -20.50 18.45
C GLU A 37 13.23 -21.15 17.46
N GLU A 38 13.54 -22.35 16.98
CA GLU A 38 12.65 -23.10 16.09
C GLU A 38 11.33 -23.48 16.77
N SER A 39 11.34 -23.83 18.07
CA SER A 39 10.12 -24.17 18.80
C SER A 39 9.19 -22.97 19.03
N LYS A 40 9.70 -21.73 18.99
CA LYS A 40 8.88 -20.51 19.04
C LYS A 40 8.15 -20.26 17.72
N ILE A 41 8.65 -20.82 16.62
CA ILE A 41 8.02 -20.66 15.31
C ILE A 41 6.96 -21.75 15.18
N GLU A 42 5.69 -21.35 15.11
CA GLU A 42 4.60 -22.28 14.84
C GLU A 42 4.76 -22.88 13.44
N GLN A 43 5.30 -24.10 13.36
CA GLN A 43 5.52 -24.84 12.11
C GLN A 43 4.77 -26.16 12.13
N GLY A 44 4.15 -26.51 11.00
CA GLY A 44 3.46 -27.80 10.81
C GLY A 44 1.93 -27.68 10.83
N PHE A 45 1.27 -28.83 10.95
CA PHE A 45 -0.18 -28.90 11.06
C PHE A 45 -0.60 -28.78 12.53
N ALA A 46 -1.61 -27.94 12.80
CA ALA A 46 -2.16 -27.78 14.14
C ALA A 46 -2.68 -29.11 14.72
N GLU A 47 -2.63 -29.22 16.04
CA GLU A 47 -3.18 -30.36 16.77
C GLU A 47 -4.70 -30.46 16.55
N GLY A 48 -5.23 -31.67 16.44
CA GLY A 48 -6.66 -31.90 16.19
C GLY A 48 -7.12 -31.80 14.72
N ILE A 49 -6.38 -31.11 13.84
CA ILE A 49 -6.68 -31.12 12.39
C ILE A 49 -6.20 -32.47 11.81
N PRO A 50 -7.05 -33.21 11.07
CA PRO A 50 -6.62 -34.43 10.41
C PRO A 50 -5.60 -34.12 9.31
N LEU A 51 -4.55 -34.94 9.23
CA LEU A 51 -3.56 -34.81 8.17
C LEU A 51 -4.16 -35.23 6.82
N PRO A 52 -3.81 -34.53 5.72
CA PRO A 52 -4.22 -34.98 4.40
C PRO A 52 -3.64 -36.38 4.13
N GLN A 53 -4.39 -37.21 3.41
CA GLN A 53 -3.95 -38.55 3.02
C GLN A 53 -3.82 -38.61 1.50
N LYS A 54 -2.61 -38.93 1.01
CA LYS A 54 -2.36 -39.18 -0.42
C LYS A 54 -1.70 -40.55 -0.55
N LYS A 55 -2.23 -41.41 -1.44
CA LYS A 55 -1.65 -42.73 -1.69
C LYS A 55 -0.17 -42.61 -2.06
N GLY A 56 0.71 -43.29 -1.32
CA GLY A 56 2.16 -43.27 -1.52
C GLY A 56 2.91 -42.11 -0.86
N PHE A 57 2.24 -41.22 -0.11
CA PHE A 57 2.89 -40.12 0.61
C PHE A 57 2.37 -39.98 2.03
N THR A 58 3.27 -40.06 3.01
CA THR A 58 2.96 -39.84 4.42
C THR A 58 3.20 -38.38 4.79
N PHE A 59 2.13 -37.67 5.11
CA PHE A 59 2.25 -36.32 5.66
C PHE A 59 2.60 -36.41 7.15
N HIS A 60 3.65 -35.70 7.55
CA HIS A 60 4.04 -35.57 8.95
C HIS A 60 3.50 -34.25 9.50
N ARG A 61 3.05 -34.25 10.76
CA ARG A 61 2.55 -33.03 11.43
C ARG A 61 3.66 -31.99 11.54
N GLN A 62 4.86 -32.42 11.90
CA GLN A 62 6.05 -31.60 12.02
C GLN A 62 7.04 -31.89 10.88
N PRO A 63 7.88 -30.92 10.50
CA PRO A 63 8.93 -31.14 9.52
C PRO A 63 9.92 -32.20 10.01
N ILE A 64 10.27 -33.15 9.14
CA ILE A 64 11.24 -34.20 9.46
C ILE A 64 12.64 -33.59 9.56
N GLU A 65 13.30 -33.79 10.69
CA GLU A 65 14.69 -33.38 10.85
C GLU A 65 15.61 -34.26 10.00
N LYS A 66 16.53 -33.62 9.26
CA LYS A 66 17.51 -34.34 8.46
C LYS A 66 18.54 -35.01 9.37
N PRO A 67 18.93 -36.26 9.12
CA PRO A 67 19.98 -36.91 9.92
C PRO A 67 21.29 -36.14 9.79
N VAL A 68 21.98 -36.00 10.91
CA VAL A 68 23.30 -35.37 10.98
C VAL A 68 24.32 -36.41 10.54
N LEU A 69 25.19 -36.03 9.59
CA LEU A 69 26.30 -36.87 9.13
C LEU A 69 27.59 -36.13 9.43
N THR A 70 28.36 -36.65 10.39
CA THR A 70 29.61 -36.00 10.81
C THR A 70 30.64 -36.01 9.68
N VAL A 71 31.64 -35.14 9.77
CA VAL A 71 32.70 -35.04 8.75
C VAL A 71 33.44 -36.38 8.63
N GLU A 72 33.72 -37.01 9.77
CA GLU A 72 34.42 -38.28 9.86
C GLU A 72 33.62 -39.42 9.21
N GLU A 73 32.33 -39.54 9.53
CA GLU A 73 31.44 -40.52 8.88
C GLU A 73 31.35 -40.31 7.38
N ARG A 74 31.37 -39.05 6.94
CA ARG A 74 31.32 -38.70 5.52
C ARG A 74 32.62 -39.04 4.80
N ILE A 75 33.76 -38.85 5.44
CA ILE A 75 35.08 -39.27 4.94
C ILE A 75 35.10 -40.80 4.84
N LYS A 76 34.70 -41.50 5.89
CA LYS A 76 34.62 -42.96 5.91
C LYS A 76 33.78 -43.49 4.74
N ARG A 77 32.55 -43.00 4.59
CA ARG A 77 31.59 -43.47 3.59
C ARG A 77 31.97 -43.16 2.13
N ASN A 78 32.60 -42.00 1.88
CA ASN A 78 32.87 -41.56 0.51
C ASN A 78 34.32 -41.82 0.07
N ILE A 79 35.26 -41.94 1.01
CA ILE A 79 36.68 -42.04 0.72
C ILE A 79 37.20 -43.41 1.13
N ASP A 80 37.09 -43.75 2.42
CA ASP A 80 37.80 -44.92 2.97
C ASP A 80 37.12 -46.23 2.57
N GLU A 81 35.79 -46.32 2.63
CA GLU A 81 35.01 -47.49 2.19
C GLU A 81 35.10 -47.74 0.69
N ARG A 82 35.34 -46.69 -0.10
CA ARG A 82 35.44 -46.77 -1.56
C ARG A 82 36.87 -46.98 -2.05
N ARG A 83 37.84 -46.99 -1.14
CA ARG A 83 39.23 -47.25 -1.51
C ARG A 83 39.35 -48.74 -1.85
N PRO A 84 39.83 -49.09 -3.05
CA PRO A 84 40.05 -50.48 -3.38
C PRO A 84 41.10 -51.07 -2.42
N GLN A 85 40.77 -52.21 -1.81
CA GLN A 85 41.64 -52.92 -0.88
C GLN A 85 42.36 -54.04 -1.63
N ASN A 86 43.63 -54.28 -1.29
CA ASN A 86 44.44 -55.41 -1.80
C ASN A 86 44.66 -55.41 -3.33
N ILE A 87 45.15 -54.30 -3.89
CA ILE A 87 45.59 -54.26 -5.28
C ILE A 87 47.09 -54.53 -5.37
N ASP A 88 47.47 -55.54 -6.17
CA ASP A 88 48.86 -55.80 -6.53
C ASP A 88 49.27 -54.86 -7.68
N GLU A 89 50.02 -53.80 -7.37
CA GLU A 89 50.49 -52.81 -8.37
C GLU A 89 51.37 -53.41 -9.47
N SER A 90 51.99 -54.57 -9.23
CA SER A 90 52.86 -55.28 -10.18
C SER A 90 52.11 -55.99 -11.31
N LYS A 91 50.81 -56.22 -11.16
CA LYS A 91 49.96 -56.91 -12.16
C LYS A 91 49.19 -55.94 -13.07
N LEU A 92 49.31 -54.64 -12.82
CA LEU A 92 48.54 -53.61 -13.50
C LEU A 92 49.27 -53.01 -14.69
N SER A 93 48.51 -52.61 -15.70
CA SER A 93 49.02 -51.80 -16.81
C SER A 93 49.42 -50.40 -16.33
N GLN A 94 50.34 -49.74 -17.02
CA GLN A 94 50.76 -48.37 -16.69
C GLN A 94 49.58 -47.39 -16.63
N ASP A 95 48.59 -47.55 -17.50
CA ASP A 95 47.38 -46.73 -17.52
C ASP A 95 46.50 -46.93 -16.28
N GLU A 96 46.42 -48.17 -15.77
CA GLU A 96 45.66 -48.52 -14.57
C GLU A 96 46.35 -47.97 -13.31
N ILE A 97 47.68 -48.01 -13.27
CA ILE A 97 48.48 -47.39 -12.21
C ILE A 97 48.23 -45.88 -12.17
N TRP A 98 48.18 -45.22 -13.33
CA TRP A 98 47.86 -43.79 -13.41
C TRP A 98 46.42 -43.47 -13.02
N GLN A 99 45.46 -44.37 -13.28
CA GLN A 99 44.10 -44.22 -12.80
C GLN A 99 44.02 -44.28 -11.27
N LEU A 100 44.69 -45.26 -10.65
CA LEU A 100 44.75 -45.38 -9.19
C LEU A 100 45.37 -44.16 -8.54
N LYS A 101 46.51 -43.68 -9.06
CA LYS A 101 47.16 -42.46 -8.58
C LYS A 101 46.26 -41.23 -8.69
N ARG A 102 45.55 -41.06 -9.81
CA ARG A 102 44.58 -39.96 -9.98
C ARG A 102 43.43 -40.06 -8.98
N ASP A 103 42.95 -41.28 -8.71
CA ASP A 103 41.89 -41.49 -7.73
C ASP A 103 42.35 -41.23 -6.30
N ASP A 104 43.60 -41.58 -5.95
CA ASP A 104 44.19 -41.22 -4.66
C ASP A 104 44.31 -39.71 -4.50
N ILE A 105 44.80 -38.99 -5.51
CA ILE A 105 44.86 -37.52 -5.49
C ILE A 105 43.45 -36.91 -5.32
N ARG A 106 42.45 -37.43 -6.04
CA ARG A 106 41.05 -36.97 -5.89
C ARG A 106 40.52 -37.22 -4.47
N ARG A 107 40.82 -38.39 -3.91
CA ARG A 107 40.44 -38.76 -2.53
C ARG A 107 41.09 -37.81 -1.52
N GLU A 108 42.38 -37.52 -1.66
CA GLU A 108 43.12 -36.60 -0.79
C GLU A 108 42.56 -35.18 -0.84
N HIS A 109 42.37 -34.61 -2.04
CA HIS A 109 41.78 -33.28 -2.18
C HIS A 109 40.35 -33.20 -1.65
N LEU A 110 39.56 -34.27 -1.80
CA LEU A 110 38.21 -34.33 -1.26
C LEU A 110 38.22 -34.42 0.27
N ARG A 111 39.15 -35.19 0.85
CA ARG A 111 39.37 -35.27 2.30
C ARG A 111 39.75 -33.89 2.86
N GLU A 112 40.73 -33.23 2.24
CA GLU A 112 41.14 -31.88 2.63
C GLU A 112 39.99 -30.86 2.52
N ALA A 113 39.21 -30.92 1.45
CA ALA A 113 38.08 -30.00 1.26
C ALA A 113 37.03 -30.15 2.37
N TYR A 114 36.78 -31.39 2.83
CA TYR A 114 35.87 -31.63 3.95
C TYR A 114 36.42 -31.10 5.27
N LEU A 115 37.69 -31.33 5.58
CA LEU A 115 38.32 -30.83 6.81
C LEU A 115 38.38 -29.29 6.83
N LYS A 116 38.84 -28.67 5.75
CA LYS A 116 38.95 -27.20 5.62
C LYS A 116 37.58 -26.51 5.72
N GLU A 117 36.55 -27.06 5.10
CA GLU A 117 35.21 -26.46 5.19
C GLU A 117 34.60 -26.64 6.59
N ALA A 118 34.88 -27.75 7.27
CA ALA A 118 34.45 -27.94 8.66
C ALA A 118 35.09 -26.92 9.60
N GLU A 119 36.40 -26.69 9.48
CA GLU A 119 37.12 -25.65 10.24
C GLU A 119 36.55 -24.25 9.95
N ARG A 120 36.25 -23.96 8.69
CA ARG A 120 35.65 -22.69 8.29
C ARG A 120 34.28 -22.49 8.94
N LEU A 121 33.43 -23.52 8.96
CA LEU A 121 32.10 -23.45 9.58
C LEU A 121 32.23 -23.25 11.10
N HIS A 122 33.15 -23.94 11.76
CA HIS A 122 33.44 -23.75 13.19
C HIS A 122 33.85 -22.30 13.49
N LYS A 123 34.77 -21.73 12.70
CA LYS A 123 35.19 -20.32 12.84
C LYS A 123 34.03 -19.34 12.67
N ILE A 124 33.12 -19.59 11.72
CA ILE A 124 31.94 -18.75 11.51
C ILE A 124 31.02 -18.80 12.74
N GLU A 125 30.84 -19.97 13.34
CA GLU A 125 30.01 -20.15 14.52
C GLU A 125 30.61 -19.47 15.76
N GLU A 126 31.92 -19.61 15.97
CA GLU A 126 32.62 -18.87 17.02
C GLU A 126 32.45 -17.35 16.86
N LEU A 127 32.56 -16.83 15.62
CA LEU A 127 32.39 -15.41 15.35
C LEU A 127 30.95 -14.95 15.64
N LYS A 128 29.95 -15.74 15.26
CA LYS A 128 28.55 -15.47 15.58
C LYS A 128 28.31 -15.45 17.09
N ARG A 129 28.83 -16.44 17.82
CA ARG A 129 28.74 -16.49 19.28
C ARG A 129 29.38 -15.27 19.92
N LYS A 130 30.59 -14.88 19.48
CA LYS A 130 31.27 -13.66 19.96
C LYS A 130 30.46 -12.38 19.66
N GLN A 131 29.79 -12.30 18.51
CA GLN A 131 28.92 -11.18 18.18
C GLN A 131 27.70 -11.14 19.11
N GLN A 132 27.02 -12.26 19.30
CA GLN A 132 25.87 -12.34 20.21
C GLN A 132 26.25 -12.01 21.66
N GLU A 133 27.40 -12.49 22.14
CA GLU A 133 27.90 -12.15 23.48
C GLU A 133 28.20 -10.65 23.60
N ARG A 134 28.73 -10.01 22.55
CA ARG A 134 28.95 -8.56 22.51
C ARG A 134 27.63 -7.79 22.51
N GLU A 135 26.65 -8.22 21.74
CA GLU A 135 25.32 -7.59 21.70
C GLU A 135 24.59 -7.73 23.04
N LYS A 136 24.63 -8.92 23.66
CA LYS A 136 24.08 -9.15 25.00
C LYS A 136 24.74 -8.23 26.03
N LYS A 137 26.08 -8.12 26.03
CA LYS A 137 26.81 -7.20 26.90
C LYS A 137 26.50 -5.72 26.63
N ALA A 138 26.40 -5.31 25.36
CA ALA A 138 26.02 -3.94 25.02
C ALA A 138 24.61 -3.61 25.52
N SER A 139 23.65 -4.53 25.36
CA SER A 139 22.28 -4.34 25.83
C SER A 139 22.17 -4.26 27.36
N SER A 140 22.98 -5.03 28.10
CA SER A 140 23.01 -4.95 29.56
C SER A 140 23.64 -3.64 30.04
N VAL A 141 24.72 -3.20 29.39
CA VAL A 141 25.41 -1.94 29.71
C VAL A 141 24.52 -0.72 29.45
N VAL A 142 23.75 -0.71 28.36
CA VAL A 142 22.78 0.37 28.09
C VAL A 142 21.70 0.45 29.18
N LYS A 143 21.20 -0.69 29.66
CA LYS A 143 20.22 -0.73 30.76
C LYS A 143 20.79 -0.26 32.10
N GLN A 144 22.06 -0.57 32.38
CA GLN A 144 22.71 -0.16 33.63
C GLN A 144 23.09 1.33 33.64
N HIS A 145 23.57 1.87 32.51
CA HIS A 145 23.96 3.30 32.44
C HIS A 145 22.79 4.28 32.54
N THR A 146 21.56 3.84 32.28
CA THR A 146 20.38 4.68 32.49
C THR A 146 20.05 4.91 33.96
N GLU A 147 20.58 4.11 34.89
CA GLU A 147 20.08 4.09 36.28
C GLU A 147 20.94 4.90 37.27
N GLU A 148 22.27 5.02 37.10
CA GLU A 148 23.11 5.35 38.27
C GLU A 148 23.84 6.71 38.24
N SER A 149 24.14 7.31 37.08
CA SER A 149 25.07 8.47 37.01
C SER A 149 24.51 9.72 36.32
N GLY A 150 23.55 9.57 35.39
CA GLY A 150 22.91 10.70 34.71
C GLY A 150 21.65 11.22 35.39
N SER A 151 21.04 10.45 36.31
CA SER A 151 19.73 10.77 36.88
C SER A 151 19.71 12.01 37.77
N LEU A 152 20.83 12.35 38.41
CA LEU A 152 20.88 13.45 39.40
C LEU A 152 21.48 14.75 38.84
N THR A 153 22.10 14.70 37.66
CA THR A 153 22.77 15.85 37.02
C THR A 153 22.01 16.39 35.80
N LEU A 154 21.11 15.58 35.21
CA LEU A 154 20.25 16.01 34.11
C LEU A 154 18.93 16.57 34.64
N PRO A 155 18.37 17.63 34.02
CA PRO A 155 17.04 18.12 34.36
C PRO A 155 15.98 17.03 34.12
N THR A 156 15.20 16.69 35.14
CA THR A 156 14.17 15.65 35.07
C THR A 156 12.92 16.16 34.35
N ILE A 157 12.61 15.60 33.18
CA ILE A 157 11.35 15.81 32.43
C ILE A 157 10.31 14.73 32.82
N ASP A 158 10.53 14.08 33.95
CA ASP A 158 9.79 12.93 34.45
C ASP A 158 8.27 13.09 34.40
N SER A 159 7.72 14.27 34.70
CA SER A 159 6.28 14.51 34.66
C SER A 159 5.67 14.41 33.27
N TYR A 160 6.41 14.79 32.22
CA TYR A 160 5.95 14.69 30.82
C TYR A 160 6.12 13.29 30.23
N LEU A 161 7.10 12.52 30.74
CA LEU A 161 7.36 11.15 30.32
C LEU A 161 6.52 10.13 31.11
N LYS A 162 6.05 10.50 32.29
CA LYS A 162 5.13 9.70 33.12
C LYS A 162 3.71 9.83 32.59
N GLY A 163 3.42 9.11 31.51
CA GLY A 163 2.07 8.98 30.99
C GLY A 163 2.02 8.30 29.62
N PRO A 164 0.83 7.88 29.17
CA PRO A 164 0.65 7.45 27.79
C PRO A 164 0.91 8.67 26.88
N ILE A 165 1.73 8.48 25.84
CA ILE A 165 2.05 9.52 24.84
C ILE A 165 0.77 10.08 24.20
N MET A 166 -0.29 9.27 24.14
CA MET A 166 -1.61 9.69 23.65
C MET A 166 -2.70 9.35 24.66
N ARG A 167 -3.56 10.34 24.96
CA ARG A 167 -4.82 10.13 25.65
C ARG A 167 -5.80 9.41 24.72
N GLN A 168 -6.30 8.26 25.12
CA GLN A 168 -7.39 7.59 24.40
C GLN A 168 -8.68 8.39 24.57
N ARG A 169 -9.46 8.53 23.49
CA ARG A 169 -10.76 9.21 23.54
C ARG A 169 -11.74 8.41 24.39
N THR A 170 -12.58 9.10 25.15
CA THR A 170 -13.71 8.47 25.85
C THR A 170 -14.75 7.95 24.82
N PRO A 171 -15.59 6.96 25.17
CA PRO A 171 -16.62 6.48 24.25
C PRO A 171 -17.59 7.59 23.81
N GLU A 172 -17.91 8.54 24.69
CA GLU A 172 -18.74 9.71 24.36
C GLU A 172 -18.06 10.62 23.33
N GLU A 173 -16.78 10.92 23.50
CA GLU A 173 -16.00 11.70 22.52
C GLU A 173 -15.92 10.99 21.16
N GLN A 174 -15.85 9.65 21.15
CA GLN A 174 -15.84 8.87 19.90
C GLN A 174 -17.19 8.96 19.18
N GLN A 175 -18.30 8.82 19.90
CA GLN A 175 -19.64 8.93 19.35
C GLN A 175 -19.88 10.31 18.72
N LEU A 176 -19.50 11.39 19.40
CA LEU A 176 -19.62 12.75 18.86
C LEU A 176 -18.84 12.93 17.55
N VAL A 177 -17.62 12.39 17.48
CA VAL A 177 -16.79 12.45 16.26
C VAL A 177 -17.42 11.64 15.13
N GLU A 178 -18.02 10.49 15.42
CA GLU A 178 -18.72 9.66 14.44
C GLU A 178 -19.97 10.36 13.90
N GLU A 179 -20.78 10.94 14.78
CA GLU A 179 -21.96 11.72 14.39
C GLU A 179 -21.56 12.90 13.50
N GLN A 180 -20.51 13.65 13.88
CA GLN A 180 -20.01 14.75 13.06
C GLN A 180 -19.56 14.28 11.66
N ARG A 181 -18.89 13.13 11.58
CA ARG A 181 -18.48 12.54 10.29
C ARG A 181 -19.69 12.15 9.44
N VAL A 182 -20.71 11.55 10.05
CA VAL A 182 -21.94 11.17 9.35
C VAL A 182 -22.68 12.40 8.85
N LEU A 183 -22.77 13.46 9.66
CA LEU A 183 -23.38 14.73 9.27
C LEU A 183 -22.64 15.37 8.10
N ASN A 184 -21.31 15.45 8.17
CA ASN A 184 -20.50 16.03 7.08
C ASN A 184 -20.67 15.25 5.77
N ARG A 185 -20.71 13.91 5.82
CA ARG A 185 -20.97 13.09 4.64
C ARG A 185 -22.36 13.34 4.05
N ARG A 186 -23.39 13.36 4.90
CA ARG A 186 -24.77 13.62 4.46
C ARG A 186 -24.93 15.02 3.87
N ALA A 187 -24.27 16.02 4.44
CA ALA A 187 -24.26 17.38 3.90
C ALA A 187 -23.66 17.43 2.49
N GLN A 188 -22.52 16.77 2.28
CA GLN A 188 -21.91 16.67 0.95
C GLN A 188 -22.78 15.93 -0.06
N GLU A 189 -23.41 14.82 0.34
CA GLU A 189 -24.34 14.08 -0.51
C GLU A 189 -25.54 14.94 -0.92
N LEU A 190 -26.07 15.72 0.03
CA LEU A 190 -27.18 16.64 -0.19
C LEU A 190 -26.78 17.74 -1.17
N GLU A 191 -25.63 18.39 -0.99
CA GLU A 191 -25.11 19.41 -1.92
C GLU A 191 -24.97 18.88 -3.35
N ILE A 192 -24.47 17.65 -3.51
CA ILE A 192 -24.35 17.01 -4.83
C ILE A 192 -25.73 16.77 -5.45
N GLN A 193 -26.71 16.34 -4.64
CA GLN A 193 -28.08 16.15 -5.12
C GLN A 193 -28.72 17.49 -5.53
N GLU A 194 -28.58 18.54 -4.72
CA GLU A 194 -29.09 19.87 -5.05
C GLU A 194 -28.49 20.42 -6.33
N ARG A 195 -27.18 20.23 -6.55
CA ARG A 195 -26.53 20.60 -7.82
C ARG A 195 -27.13 19.86 -9.02
N LYS A 196 -27.32 18.54 -8.91
CA LYS A 196 -27.95 17.75 -9.98
C LYS A 196 -29.39 18.19 -10.25
N MET A 197 -30.14 18.53 -9.20
CA MET A 197 -31.51 19.02 -9.35
C MET A 197 -31.54 20.41 -9.99
N ASN A 198 -30.59 21.29 -9.67
CA ASN A 198 -30.43 22.59 -10.34
C ASN A 198 -30.09 22.40 -11.83
N GLU A 199 -29.19 21.47 -12.18
CA GLU A 199 -28.85 21.15 -13.57
C GLU A 199 -30.06 20.58 -14.34
N LEU A 200 -30.84 19.70 -13.71
CA LEU A 200 -32.08 19.18 -14.29
C LEU A 200 -33.10 20.29 -14.52
N LEU A 201 -33.27 21.17 -13.53
CA LEU A 201 -34.17 22.31 -13.62
C LEU A 201 -33.73 23.28 -14.73
N GLN A 202 -32.44 23.56 -14.85
CA GLN A 202 -31.87 24.31 -15.99
C GLN A 202 -32.21 23.65 -17.33
N LEU A 203 -32.07 22.33 -17.41
CA LEU A 203 -32.43 21.58 -18.61
C LEU A 203 -33.92 21.67 -18.90
N TYR A 204 -34.79 21.59 -17.89
CA TYR A 204 -36.23 21.74 -18.04
C TYR A 204 -36.60 23.13 -18.57
N HIS A 205 -35.99 24.18 -18.03
CA HIS A 205 -36.16 25.55 -18.51
C HIS A 205 -35.65 25.74 -19.95
N ALA A 206 -34.53 25.09 -20.29
CA ALA A 206 -33.98 25.09 -21.64
C ALA A 206 -34.80 24.24 -22.63
N ALA A 207 -35.53 23.23 -22.14
CA ALA A 207 -36.30 22.30 -22.97
C ALA A 207 -37.43 22.99 -23.75
N ALA A 208 -37.92 24.15 -23.28
CA ALA A 208 -38.84 24.99 -24.03
C ALA A 208 -38.29 25.46 -25.39
N ASN A 209 -36.95 25.49 -25.54
CA ASN A 209 -36.27 25.86 -26.77
C ASN A 209 -35.75 24.64 -27.55
N PHE A 210 -35.99 23.41 -27.07
CA PHE A 210 -35.56 22.22 -27.77
C PHE A 210 -36.53 21.89 -28.89
N ILE A 211 -35.98 21.55 -30.06
CA ILE A 211 -36.75 21.09 -31.20
C ILE A 211 -37.05 19.61 -30.98
N THR A 212 -38.33 19.28 -30.81
CA THR A 212 -38.77 17.91 -30.53
C THR A 212 -39.59 17.31 -31.67
N THR A 213 -40.25 18.15 -32.47
CA THR A 213 -41.08 17.74 -33.62
C THR A 213 -40.52 18.24 -34.95
N GLU A 214 -40.91 17.60 -36.05
CA GLU A 214 -40.51 18.01 -37.40
C GLU A 214 -41.06 19.40 -37.77
N GLU A 215 -42.25 19.76 -37.26
CA GLU A 215 -42.85 21.09 -37.48
C GLU A 215 -42.05 22.21 -36.79
N GLU A 216 -41.63 21.98 -35.54
CA GLU A 216 -40.73 22.89 -34.81
C GLU A 216 -39.38 23.03 -35.52
N LEU A 217 -38.89 21.96 -36.16
CA LEU A 217 -37.64 21.96 -36.91
C LEU A 217 -37.74 22.86 -38.14
N GLU A 218 -38.80 22.74 -38.94
CA GLU A 218 -38.99 23.61 -40.11
C GLU A 218 -39.13 25.08 -39.72
N GLN A 219 -39.84 25.37 -38.62
CA GLN A 219 -39.98 26.73 -38.09
C GLN A 219 -38.64 27.27 -37.60
N ALA A 220 -37.86 26.48 -36.85
CA ALA A 220 -36.54 26.89 -36.38
C ALA A 220 -35.56 27.11 -37.53
N ILE A 221 -35.61 26.31 -38.61
CA ILE A 221 -34.81 26.51 -39.82
C ILE A 221 -35.17 27.85 -40.46
N LYS A 222 -36.47 28.12 -40.69
CA LYS A 222 -36.92 29.40 -41.25
C LYS A 222 -36.47 30.57 -40.38
N GLU A 223 -36.64 30.48 -39.06
CA GLU A 223 -36.22 31.55 -38.16
C GLU A 223 -34.69 31.76 -38.15
N ALA A 224 -33.92 30.67 -38.16
CA ALA A 224 -32.46 30.72 -38.19
C ALA A 224 -31.91 31.35 -39.48
N PHE A 225 -32.49 31.01 -40.64
CA PHE A 225 -32.01 31.44 -41.95
C PHE A 225 -32.66 32.71 -42.48
N GLU A 226 -33.87 33.08 -42.06
CA GLU A 226 -34.58 34.27 -42.57
C GLU A 226 -34.53 35.47 -41.61
N VAL A 227 -34.66 35.23 -40.29
CA VAL A 227 -34.81 36.29 -39.28
C VAL A 227 -33.51 36.54 -38.53
N ASN A 228 -32.74 35.50 -38.26
CA ASN A 228 -31.61 35.56 -37.34
C ASN A 228 -30.23 35.73 -38.03
N VAL A 229 -30.16 35.91 -39.35
CA VAL A 229 -28.88 36.16 -40.07
C VAL A 229 -28.14 37.39 -39.51
N SER A 230 -28.88 38.47 -39.20
CA SER A 230 -28.31 39.69 -38.59
C SER A 230 -27.89 39.48 -37.11
N LYS A 231 -28.57 38.58 -36.38
CA LYS A 231 -28.18 38.18 -35.03
C LYS A 231 -26.96 37.25 -35.03
N PHE A 232 -26.78 36.48 -36.10
CA PHE A 232 -25.62 35.61 -36.29
C PHE A 232 -24.36 36.43 -36.59
N GLU A 233 -24.44 37.41 -37.50
CA GLU A 233 -23.34 38.35 -37.78
C GLU A 233 -22.90 39.15 -36.55
N SER A 234 -23.85 39.63 -35.75
CA SER A 234 -23.53 40.35 -34.50
C SER A 234 -22.91 39.44 -33.43
N LYS A 235 -23.37 38.19 -33.28
CA LYS A 235 -22.74 37.20 -32.39
C LYS A 235 -21.35 36.80 -32.88
N GLN A 236 -21.15 36.65 -34.20
CA GLN A 236 -19.86 36.35 -34.81
C GLN A 236 -18.87 37.50 -34.59
N MET A 237 -19.28 38.75 -34.80
CA MET A 237 -18.49 39.94 -34.49
C MET A 237 -18.10 40.02 -33.01
N VAL A 238 -19.01 39.65 -32.09
CA VAL A 238 -18.70 39.58 -30.66
C VAL A 238 -17.68 38.49 -30.33
N ILE A 239 -17.75 37.34 -31.00
CA ILE A 239 -16.80 36.22 -30.83
C ILE A 239 -15.43 36.58 -31.42
N GLU A 240 -15.39 37.18 -32.62
CA GLU A 240 -14.17 37.67 -33.27
C GLU A 240 -13.49 38.77 -32.43
N ASN A 241 -14.27 39.68 -31.82
CA ASN A 241 -13.77 40.67 -30.87
C ASN A 241 -13.21 40.04 -29.59
N LYS A 242 -13.82 38.96 -29.09
CA LYS A 242 -13.28 38.18 -27.95
C LYS A 242 -11.99 37.43 -28.30
N LEU A 243 -11.88 36.87 -29.51
CA LEU A 243 -10.67 36.19 -29.99
C LEU A 243 -9.52 37.16 -30.31
N SER A 244 -9.84 38.36 -30.81
CA SER A 244 -8.86 39.40 -31.13
C SER A 244 -8.38 40.21 -29.92
N GLY A 245 -8.88 39.90 -28.71
CA GLY A 245 -8.41 40.51 -27.46
C GLY A 245 -8.94 41.91 -27.18
N TYR A 246 -9.88 42.41 -27.99
CA TYR A 246 -10.58 43.66 -27.69
C TYR A 246 -11.62 43.41 -26.58
N PHE A 247 -11.26 43.79 -25.35
CA PHE A 247 -12.13 43.71 -24.17
C PHE A 247 -13.29 44.71 -24.30
N ASN A 248 -14.42 44.27 -24.85
CA ASN A 248 -15.68 44.99 -24.73
C ASN A 248 -16.23 44.79 -23.29
N ALA A 249 -15.89 45.71 -22.39
CA ALA A 249 -16.34 45.68 -20.99
C ALA A 249 -17.88 45.70 -20.85
N PHE A 250 -18.58 46.34 -21.79
CA PHE A 250 -20.03 46.56 -21.73
C PHE A 250 -20.88 45.32 -22.06
N SER A 251 -20.42 44.42 -22.94
CA SER A 251 -21.21 43.24 -23.32
C SER A 251 -21.19 42.14 -22.24
N ASN A 252 -20.08 42.03 -21.51
CA ASN A 252 -19.99 41.10 -20.38
C ASN A 252 -20.69 41.66 -19.12
N MET A 253 -20.92 42.98 -19.04
CA MET A 253 -21.57 43.58 -17.87
C MET A 253 -23.02 43.14 -17.74
N ASN A 254 -23.79 43.14 -18.83
CA ASN A 254 -25.20 42.72 -18.82
C ASN A 254 -25.37 41.22 -18.52
N THR A 255 -24.46 40.36 -19.01
CA THR A 255 -24.50 38.92 -18.71
C THR A 255 -24.08 38.63 -17.27
N ASN A 256 -23.10 39.39 -16.75
CA ASN A 256 -22.68 39.23 -15.37
C ASN A 256 -23.75 39.79 -14.42
N GLU A 257 -24.40 40.89 -14.77
CA GLU A 257 -25.53 41.44 -14.02
C GLU A 257 -26.67 40.44 -13.94
N SER A 258 -27.08 39.83 -15.07
CA SER A 258 -28.13 38.81 -15.06
C SER A 258 -27.78 37.60 -14.20
N ILE A 259 -26.53 37.14 -14.25
CA ILE A 259 -26.05 36.01 -13.42
C ILE A 259 -26.08 36.38 -11.94
N VAL A 260 -25.65 37.60 -11.59
CA VAL A 260 -25.64 38.08 -10.20
C VAL A 260 -27.06 38.29 -9.69
N THR A 261 -27.96 38.86 -10.51
CA THR A 261 -29.37 39.00 -10.12
C THR A 261 -30.05 37.65 -9.95
N ASP A 262 -29.76 36.70 -10.84
CA ASP A 262 -30.27 35.34 -10.75
C ASP A 262 -29.81 34.65 -9.46
N GLU A 263 -28.52 34.75 -9.13
CA GLU A 263 -27.98 34.20 -7.89
C GLU A 263 -28.57 34.86 -6.64
N MET A 264 -28.74 36.19 -6.65
CA MET A 264 -29.32 36.95 -5.54
C MET A 264 -30.80 36.65 -5.32
N PHE A 265 -31.56 36.49 -6.40
CA PHE A 265 -32.99 36.17 -6.31
C PHE A 265 -33.28 34.67 -6.27
N GLY A 266 -32.26 33.80 -6.36
CA GLY A 266 -32.44 32.34 -6.45
C GLY A 266 -33.22 31.93 -7.69
N GLU A 267 -32.99 32.64 -8.80
CA GLU A 267 -33.55 32.40 -10.12
C GLU A 267 -32.48 31.79 -11.04
N ILE A 268 -32.93 31.23 -12.15
CA ILE A 268 -32.11 30.59 -13.16
C ILE A 268 -32.59 31.16 -14.50
N ASN A 269 -31.81 32.07 -15.10
CA ASN A 269 -32.17 32.78 -16.33
C ASN A 269 -33.53 33.50 -16.22
N GLY A 270 -33.78 34.21 -15.11
CA GLY A 270 -35.06 34.88 -14.84
C GLY A 270 -36.26 33.96 -14.60
N GLN A 271 -36.05 32.66 -14.44
CA GLN A 271 -37.07 31.66 -14.11
C GLN A 271 -36.86 31.14 -12.67
N PRO A 272 -37.90 30.63 -11.98
CA PRO A 272 -37.76 30.23 -10.58
C PRO A 272 -36.73 29.11 -10.41
N GLY A 273 -35.79 29.30 -9.48
CA GLY A 273 -34.80 28.29 -9.11
C GLY A 273 -35.31 27.29 -8.07
N LEU A 274 -34.48 26.28 -7.78
CA LEU A 274 -34.85 25.12 -6.97
C LEU A 274 -35.39 25.48 -5.58
N ASN A 275 -34.79 26.48 -4.91
CA ASN A 275 -35.21 26.90 -3.57
C ASN A 275 -36.63 27.50 -3.55
N LYS A 276 -36.98 28.27 -4.58
CA LYS A 276 -38.35 28.80 -4.74
C LYS A 276 -39.33 27.65 -4.97
N ILE A 277 -39.02 26.71 -5.86
CA ILE A 277 -39.89 25.56 -6.14
C ILE A 277 -40.07 24.69 -4.88
N LYS A 278 -38.98 24.37 -4.19
CA LYS A 278 -39.01 23.59 -2.95
C LYS A 278 -39.88 24.26 -1.88
N SER A 279 -39.66 25.54 -1.62
CA SER A 279 -40.44 26.29 -0.63
C SER A 279 -41.92 26.43 -1.01
N THR A 280 -42.27 26.44 -2.31
CA THR A 280 -43.67 26.40 -2.75
C THR A 280 -44.30 25.02 -2.60
N LEU A 281 -43.56 23.94 -2.88
CA LEU A 281 -44.04 22.56 -2.74
C LEU A 281 -44.19 22.15 -1.26
N ASP A 282 -43.27 22.58 -0.41
CA ASP A 282 -43.30 22.31 1.04
C ASP A 282 -44.39 23.14 1.76
N GLY A 283 -44.99 24.11 1.06
CA GLY A 283 -46.06 24.98 1.59
C GLY A 283 -45.59 25.99 2.63
N ASP A 284 -44.27 26.10 2.85
CA ASP A 284 -43.70 27.01 3.85
C ASP A 284 -43.91 28.48 3.49
N VAL A 285 -43.91 28.80 2.19
CA VAL A 285 -44.25 30.14 1.70
C VAL A 285 -45.70 30.50 2.01
N GLU A 286 -46.63 29.54 1.91
CA GLU A 286 -48.03 29.78 2.25
C GLU A 286 -48.23 29.95 3.75
N LYS A 287 -47.53 29.17 4.57
CA LYS A 287 -47.55 29.33 6.04
C LYS A 287 -47.03 30.70 6.43
N LEU A 288 -45.86 31.10 5.91
CA LEU A 288 -45.28 32.43 6.14
C LEU A 288 -46.23 33.55 5.70
N ARG A 289 -46.91 33.40 4.55
CA ARG A 289 -47.88 34.39 4.06
C ARG A 289 -49.09 34.50 4.98
N ARG A 290 -49.62 33.38 5.49
CA ARG A 290 -50.72 33.36 6.45
C ARG A 290 -50.31 33.98 7.79
N GLU A 291 -49.13 33.65 8.30
CA GLU A 291 -48.58 34.23 9.53
C GLU A 291 -48.33 35.74 9.39
N ALA A 292 -47.78 36.18 8.26
CA ALA A 292 -47.61 37.60 7.95
C ALA A 292 -48.95 38.34 7.92
N GLN A 293 -49.96 37.79 7.24
CA GLN A 293 -51.32 38.37 7.20
C GLN A 293 -51.96 38.43 8.59
N LEU A 294 -51.81 37.38 9.41
CA LEU A 294 -52.28 37.37 10.80
C LEU A 294 -51.58 38.45 11.62
N SER A 295 -50.26 38.62 11.48
CA SER A 295 -49.50 39.65 12.20
C SER A 295 -49.84 41.08 11.76
N ILE A 296 -50.12 41.30 10.48
CA ILE A 296 -50.58 42.60 9.95
C ILE A 296 -51.96 42.92 10.51
N ASN A 297 -52.88 41.95 10.47
CA ASN A 297 -54.23 42.11 11.00
C ASN A 297 -54.23 42.37 12.52
N GLN A 298 -53.32 41.76 13.28
CA GLN A 298 -53.12 42.00 14.71
C GLN A 298 -52.49 43.38 15.02
N ARG A 299 -51.73 43.96 14.09
CA ARG A 299 -51.15 45.31 14.24
C ARG A 299 -52.10 46.42 13.78
N SER A 300 -53.12 46.09 13.00
CA SER A 300 -54.15 47.02 12.50
C SER A 300 -55.42 47.08 13.36
N ALA A 301 -55.46 46.34 14.47
CA ALA A 301 -56.51 46.37 15.49
C ALA A 301 -55.95 47.01 16.78
#